data_AF-A0A4S2RK67-F1
#
_entry.id   AF-A0A4S2RK67-F1
#
_cell.length_a   1.000
_cell.length_b   1.000
_cell.length_c   1.000
_cell.angle_alpha   90.00
_cell.angle_beta   90.00
_cell.angle_gamma   90.00
#
_symmetry.space_group_name_H-M   'P 1'
#
loop_
_entity.id
_entity.type
_entity.pdbx_description
1 polymer ?
#
loop_
_entity_poly.entity_id
_entity_poly.type
_entity_poly.pdbx_seq_one_letter_code
_entity_poly.pdbx_strand_id
1 'polypeptide(L)'
;MRGPGRFLNRRLEVWRPTTVPDGYGGQETTLVQQPSTVRAKVDQPSNADQMLAQQAGSEHDHTVYLLPSADVRRGDELRGTDRLGQAQVFRVLATVQPSTPVYSKAPCKLIQRGG
;
A
#
# COMPACT_ATOMS: atom_id res chain seq x y z
N MET A 1 14.13 22.72 5.89
CA MET A 1 13.65 21.75 4.89
C MET A 1 12.12 21.67 4.93
N ARG A 2 11.40 22.18 3.91
CA ARG A 2 9.93 22.06 3.77
C ARG A 2 9.58 20.99 2.72
N GLY A 3 9.86 19.72 3.02
CA GLY A 3 9.51 18.60 2.13
C GLY A 3 8.05 18.13 2.29
N PRO A 4 7.55 17.29 1.36
CA PRO A 4 6.22 16.66 1.45
C PRO A 4 6.09 15.72 2.66
N GLY A 5 7.21 15.31 3.26
CA GLY A 5 7.26 14.45 4.43
C GLY A 5 6.45 14.96 5.63
N ARG A 6 6.13 16.26 5.73
CA ARG A 6 5.26 16.78 6.80
C ARG A 6 3.82 16.25 6.75
N PHE A 7 3.37 15.83 5.56
CA PHE A 7 2.02 15.30 5.37
C PHE A 7 1.92 13.79 5.57
N LEU A 8 3.07 13.09 5.64
CA LEU A 8 3.15 11.66 5.89
C LEU A 8 2.99 11.40 7.39
N ASN A 9 1.75 11.18 7.78
CA ASN A 9 1.28 11.16 9.16
C ASN A 9 1.02 9.75 9.72
N ARG A 10 1.28 8.69 8.95
CA ARG A 10 1.20 7.29 9.38
C ARG A 10 2.54 6.60 9.20
N ARG A 11 2.79 5.56 10.01
CA ARG A 11 3.84 4.57 9.79
C ARG A 11 3.16 3.24 9.50
N LEU A 12 3.53 2.61 8.38
CA LEU A 12 2.96 1.34 7.95
C LEU A 12 4.06 0.30 7.86
N GLU A 13 3.76 -0.91 8.31
CA GLU A 13 4.58 -2.09 8.08
C GLU A 13 4.40 -2.56 6.65
N VAL A 14 5.48 -3.03 6.02
CA VAL A 14 5.44 -3.60 4.68
C VAL A 14 5.53 -5.12 4.81
N TRP A 15 4.53 -5.83 4.28
CA TRP A 15 4.45 -7.28 4.27
C TRP A 15 4.51 -7.77 2.82
N ARG A 16 5.57 -8.48 2.46
CA ARG A 16 5.87 -8.84 1.07
C ARG A 16 5.50 -10.30 0.79
N PRO A 17 4.72 -10.59 -0.27
CA PRO A 17 4.53 -11.95 -0.73
C PRO A 17 5.87 -12.55 -1.16
N THR A 18 6.21 -13.69 -0.58
CA THR A 18 7.40 -14.48 -0.89
C THR A 18 6.94 -15.86 -1.27
N THR A 19 7.36 -16.32 -2.44
CA THR A 19 7.02 -17.64 -2.95
C THR A 19 8.17 -18.60 -2.66
N VAL A 20 7.87 -19.72 -2.02
CA VAL A 20 8.82 -20.78 -1.70
C VAL A 20 8.34 -22.11 -2.28
N PRO A 21 9.25 -22.97 -2.78
CA PRO A 21 8.86 -24.30 -3.26
C PRO A 21 8.23 -25.13 -2.14
N ASP A 22 7.15 -25.85 -2.47
CA ASP A 22 6.43 -26.71 -1.50
C ASP A 22 7.04 -28.12 -1.36
N GLY A 23 8.08 -28.42 -2.15
CA GLY A 23 8.74 -29.74 -2.17
C GLY A 23 8.05 -30.81 -3.02
N TYR A 24 6.87 -30.53 -3.57
CA TYR A 24 6.07 -31.45 -4.40
C TYR A 24 5.85 -30.95 -5.84
N GLY A 25 6.57 -29.91 -6.25
CA GLY A 25 6.48 -29.32 -7.58
C GLY A 25 5.49 -28.15 -7.68
N GLY A 26 4.88 -27.75 -6.57
CA GLY A 26 4.09 -26.52 -6.44
C GLY A 26 4.87 -25.40 -5.74
N GLN A 27 4.14 -24.35 -5.40
CA GLN A 27 4.68 -23.12 -4.82
C GLN A 27 3.74 -22.62 -3.74
N GLU A 28 4.27 -22.33 -2.56
CA GLU A 28 3.53 -21.70 -1.48
C GLU A 28 3.89 -20.21 -1.39
N THR A 29 2.87 -19.35 -1.27
CA THR A 29 3.10 -17.90 -1.10
C THR A 29 2.79 -17.50 0.34
N THR A 30 3.80 -16.96 1.02
CA THR A 30 3.69 -16.46 2.39
C THR A 30 3.98 -14.97 2.46
N LEU A 31 3.41 -14.26 3.43
CA LEU A 31 3.66 -12.83 3.63
C LEU A 31 4.77 -12.64 4.67
N VAL A 32 5.89 -12.05 4.26
CA VAL A 32 7.06 -11.80 5.11
C VAL A 32 7.15 -10.31 5.43
N GLN A 33 7.11 -9.96 6.71
CA GLN A 33 7.30 -8.58 7.16
C GLN A 33 8.72 -8.10 6.82
N GLN A 34 8.81 -6.94 6.18
CA GLN A 34 10.07 -6.28 5.89
C GLN A 34 10.59 -5.55 7.13
N PRO A 35 11.92 -5.41 7.31
CA PRO A 35 12.51 -4.89 8.54
C PRO A 35 12.21 -3.42 8.83
N SER A 36 11.81 -2.65 7.81
CA SER A 36 11.55 -1.21 7.92
C SER A 36 10.07 -0.88 7.76
N THR A 37 9.61 0.10 8.55
CA THR A 37 8.30 0.73 8.35
C THR A 37 8.43 1.92 7.41
N VAL A 38 7.35 2.21 6.66
CA VAL A 38 7.30 3.33 5.72
C VAL A 38 6.44 4.47 6.26
N ARG A 39 6.88 5.71 6.03
CA ARG A 39 6.06 6.89 6.30
C ARG A 39 5.06 7.09 5.17
N ALA A 40 3.80 7.21 5.52
CA ALA A 40 2.71 7.28 4.57
C ALA A 40 1.69 8.37 4.91
N LYS A 41 1.03 8.89 3.89
CA LYS A 41 -0.28 9.53 4.00
C LYS A 41 -1.26 8.61 3.27
N VAL A 42 -2.35 8.24 3.94
CA VAL A 42 -3.40 7.43 3.33
C VAL A 42 -4.59 8.34 3.10
N ASP A 43 -4.94 8.53 1.83
CA ASP A 43 -6.12 9.29 1.45
C ASP A 43 -7.28 8.33 1.18
N GLN A 44 -8.46 8.73 1.64
CA GLN A 44 -9.71 8.09 1.27
C GLN A 44 -9.93 8.24 -0.24
N PRO A 45 -10.61 7.28 -0.88
CA PRO A 45 -10.96 7.42 -2.28
C PRO A 45 -11.86 8.63 -2.48
N SER A 46 -11.61 9.43 -3.51
CA SER A 46 -12.59 10.42 -3.94
C SER A 46 -13.73 9.73 -4.71
N ASN A 47 -14.91 10.34 -4.75
CA ASN A 47 -16.02 9.83 -5.55
C ASN A 47 -15.63 9.64 -7.03
N ALA A 48 -14.76 10.50 -7.57
CA ALA A 48 -14.26 10.39 -8.94
C ALA A 48 -13.36 9.15 -9.11
N ASP A 49 -12.49 8.86 -8.13
CA ASP A 49 -11.64 7.67 -8.15
C ASP A 49 -12.47 6.39 -8.06
N GLN A 50 -13.51 6.37 -7.23
CA GLN A 50 -14.43 5.22 -7.12
C GLN A 50 -15.20 4.98 -8.42
N MET A 51 -15.71 6.05 -9.05
CA MET A 51 -16.44 5.94 -10.32
C MET A 51 -15.53 5.43 -11.45
N LEU A 52 -14.31 5.96 -11.56
CA LEU A 52 -13.32 5.48 -12.53
C LEU A 52 -12.92 4.04 -12.26
N ALA A 53 -12.73 3.67 -11.00
CA ALA A 53 -12.43 2.30 -10.61
C ALA A 53 -13.58 1.35 -11.00
N GLN A 54 -14.84 1.71 -10.74
CA GLN A 54 -16.00 0.92 -11.16
C GLN A 54 -16.10 0.76 -12.68
N GLN A 55 -15.89 1.85 -13.43
CA GLN A 55 -15.94 1.81 -14.90
C GLN A 55 -14.81 0.96 -15.51
N ALA A 56 -13.64 0.96 -14.87
CA ALA A 56 -12.47 0.21 -15.33
C ALA A 56 -12.37 -1.22 -14.76
N GLY A 57 -13.33 -1.66 -13.93
CA GLY A 57 -13.23 -2.92 -13.19
C GLY A 57 -12.03 -2.98 -12.24
N SER A 58 -11.57 -1.81 -11.76
CA SER A 58 -10.42 -1.68 -10.87
C SER A 58 -10.82 -1.88 -9.42
N GLU A 59 -9.99 -2.60 -8.66
CA GLU A 59 -10.17 -2.80 -7.22
C GLU A 59 -9.53 -1.68 -6.37
N HIS A 60 -9.14 -0.57 -6.99
CA HIS A 60 -8.51 0.56 -6.30
C HIS A 60 -9.53 1.32 -5.45
N ASP A 61 -9.29 1.37 -4.14
CA ASP A 61 -10.10 2.12 -3.20
C ASP A 61 -9.30 3.12 -2.34
N HIS A 62 -7.96 3.07 -2.27
CA HIS A 62 -7.18 4.05 -1.50
C HIS A 62 -5.91 4.42 -2.25
N THR A 63 -5.53 5.69 -2.19
CA THR A 63 -4.19 6.12 -2.63
C THR A 63 -3.30 6.36 -1.41
N VAL A 64 -2.21 5.61 -1.35
CA VAL A 64 -1.17 5.77 -0.33
C VAL A 64 -0.02 6.59 -0.93
N TYR A 65 0.31 7.71 -0.31
CA TYR A 65 1.45 8.54 -0.66
C TYR A 65 2.63 8.22 0.24
N LEU A 66 3.79 8.04 -0.35
CA LEU A 66 5.01 7.56 0.30
C LEU A 66 6.18 8.50 0.00
N LEU A 67 7.26 8.36 0.78
CA LEU A 67 8.55 8.94 0.39
C LEU A 67 9.01 8.32 -0.95
N PRO A 68 9.71 9.07 -1.81
CA PRO A 68 10.25 8.53 -3.08
C PRO A 68 11.13 7.29 -2.88
N SER A 69 11.85 7.23 -1.76
CA SER A 69 12.77 6.14 -1.41
C SER A 69 12.12 5.00 -0.63
N ALA A 70 10.79 4.99 -0.45
CA ALA A 70 10.12 3.92 0.27
C ALA A 70 10.14 2.62 -0.57
N ASP A 71 10.65 1.53 0.00
CA ASP A 71 10.62 0.20 -0.63
C ASP A 71 9.21 -0.40 -0.52
N VAL A 72 8.33 0.01 -1.43
CA VAL A 72 6.96 -0.49 -1.55
C VAL A 72 6.72 -0.96 -2.98
N ARG A 73 6.31 -2.21 -3.12
CA ARG A 73 6.15 -2.90 -4.41
C ARG A 73 4.71 -3.35 -4.60
N ARG A 74 4.33 -3.53 -5.87
CA ARG A 74 3.06 -4.19 -6.22
C ARG A 74 2.98 -5.55 -5.51
N GLY A 75 1.82 -5.83 -4.91
CA GLY A 75 1.56 -7.04 -4.17
C GLY A 75 1.90 -6.96 -2.68
N ASP A 76 2.72 -5.99 -2.25
CA ASP A 76 2.97 -5.76 -0.81
C ASP A 76 1.65 -5.42 -0.09
N GLU A 77 1.52 -5.83 1.16
CA GLU A 77 0.50 -5.35 2.08
C GLU A 77 1.10 -4.29 3.01
N LEU A 78 0.48 -3.11 3.05
CA LEU A 78 0.78 -2.06 4.00
C LEU A 78 -0.17 -2.18 5.19
N ARG A 79 0.38 -2.49 6.37
CA ARG A 79 -0.42 -2.71 7.59
C ARG A 79 -0.17 -1.62 8.63
N GLY A 80 -1.21 -1.21 9.32
CA GLY A 80 -1.10 -0.27 10.44
C GLY A 80 -2.46 0.20 10.93
N THR A 81 -2.46 1.09 11.92
CA THR A 81 -3.70 1.64 12.50
C THR A 81 -4.05 2.99 11.89
N ASP A 82 -5.35 3.28 11.78
CA ASP A 82 -5.84 4.60 11.41
C ASP A 82 -5.82 5.57 12.62
N ARG A 83 -6.35 6.78 12.45
CA ARG A 83 -6.38 7.79 13.52
C ARG A 83 -7.33 7.44 14.67
N LEU A 84 -8.25 6.52 14.46
CA LEU A 84 -9.20 6.03 15.47
C LEU A 84 -8.70 4.73 16.13
N GLY A 85 -7.48 4.29 15.81
CA GLY A 85 -6.88 3.07 16.34
C GLY A 85 -7.33 1.79 15.65
N GLN A 86 -8.10 1.87 14.55
CA GLN A 86 -8.60 0.70 13.83
C GLN A 86 -7.50 0.12 12.94
N ALA A 87 -7.30 -1.19 13.00
CA ALA A 87 -6.35 -1.88 12.15
C ALA A 87 -6.81 -1.85 10.68
N GLN A 88 -5.89 -1.54 9.77
CA GLN A 88 -6.13 -1.51 8.34
C GLN A 88 -5.01 -2.23 7.60
N VAL A 89 -5.40 -2.89 6.51
CA VAL A 89 -4.48 -3.60 5.61
C VAL A 89 -4.75 -3.12 4.19
N PHE A 90 -3.73 -2.56 3.54
CA PHE A 90 -3.82 -2.05 2.17
C PHE A 90 -2.96 -2.90 1.25
N ARG A 91 -3.56 -3.61 0.30
CA ARG A 91 -2.82 -4.33 -0.74
C ARG A 91 -2.42 -3.37 -1.85
N VAL A 92 -1.13 -3.28 -2.14
CA VAL A 92 -0.58 -2.40 -3.17
C VAL A 92 -0.87 -2.98 -4.55
N LEU A 93 -1.57 -2.22 -5.39
CA LEU A 93 -1.90 -2.60 -6.76
C LEU A 93 -0.81 -2.17 -7.75
N ALA A 94 -0.18 -1.02 -7.50
CA ALA A 94 0.95 -0.49 -8.26
C ALA A 94 1.75 0.50 -7.40
N THR A 95 2.98 0.80 -7.81
CA THR A 95 3.78 1.93 -7.29
C THR A 95 4.15 2.83 -8.45
N VAL A 96 3.78 4.11 -8.37
CA VAL A 96 3.96 5.10 -9.43
C VAL A 96 4.76 6.26 -8.89
N GLN A 97 5.85 6.61 -9.58
CA GLN A 97 6.67 7.76 -9.25
C GLN A 97 6.43 8.88 -10.29
N PRO A 98 6.08 10.10 -9.86
CA PRO A 98 6.03 11.26 -10.75
C PRO A 98 7.41 11.55 -11.35
N SER A 99 7.44 12.21 -12.51
CA SER A 99 8.67 12.55 -13.25
C SER A 99 9.71 13.33 -12.43
N THR A 100 9.25 14.10 -11.43
CA THR A 100 10.11 14.67 -10.38
C THR A 100 9.90 13.88 -9.08
N PRO A 101 10.94 13.25 -8.48
CA PRO A 101 10.83 12.39 -7.29
C PRO A 101 10.46 13.13 -6.00
N VAL A 102 9.24 13.68 -5.91
CA VAL A 102 8.77 14.37 -4.70
C VAL A 102 8.08 13.39 -3.75
N TYR A 103 7.38 12.39 -4.29
CA TYR A 103 6.70 11.32 -3.55
C TYR A 103 6.46 10.13 -4.47
N SER A 104 6.09 8.97 -3.91
CA SER A 104 5.55 7.84 -4.67
C SER A 104 4.06 7.69 -4.36
N LYS A 105 3.25 7.36 -5.37
CA LYS A 105 1.83 7.00 -5.23
C LYS A 105 1.69 5.49 -5.29
N ALA A 106 0.94 4.92 -4.36
CA ALA A 106 0.55 3.53 -4.38
C ALA A 106 -0.98 3.44 -4.35
N PRO A 107 -1.63 3.21 -5.50
CA PRO A 107 -3.02 2.77 -5.54
C PRO A 107 -3.12 1.42 -4.81
N CYS A 108 -4.06 1.33 -3.89
CA CYS A 108 -4.25 0.20 -3.00
C CYS A 108 -5.70 -0.25 -2.95
N LYS A 109 -5.88 -1.50 -2.53
CA LYS A 109 -7.16 -2.08 -2.11
C LYS A 109 -7.15 -2.26 -0.60
N LEU A 110 -8.15 -1.74 0.12
CA LEU A 110 -8.36 -2.02 1.53
C LEU A 110 -8.89 -3.45 1.66
N ILE A 111 -8.13 -4.28 2.34
CA ILE A 111 -8.57 -5.63 2.70
C ILE A 111 -9.39 -5.49 3.98
N GLN A 112 -10.71 -5.63 3.86
CA GLN A 112 -11.56 -5.91 5.01
C GLN A 112 -11.28 -7.35 5.46
N ARG A 113 -10.58 -7.51 6.59
CA ARG A 113 -10.61 -8.79 7.29
C ARG A 113 -11.95 -8.83 8.01
N GLY A 114 -12.85 -9.71 7.55
CA GLY A 114 -14.14 -9.93 8.21
C GLY A 114 -13.93 -10.19 9.70
N GLY A 115 -14.82 -9.61 10.51
CA GLY A 115 -14.93 -9.90 11.93
C GLY A 115 -15.52 -11.27 12.18
#